data_AF-A0A1W9LTG7-F1
#
_entry.id   AF-A0A1W9LTG7-F1
#
_cell.length_a   1.000
_cell.length_b   1.000
_cell.length_c   1.000
_cell.angle_alpha   90.00
_cell.angle_beta   90.00
_cell.angle_gamma   90.00
#
_symmetry.space_group_name_H-M   'P 1'
#
loop_
_entity.id
_entity.type
_entity.pdbx_description
1 polymer ?
#
loop_
_entity_poly.entity_id
_entity_poly.type
_entity_poly.pdbx_seq_one_letter_code
_entity_poly.pdbx_strand_id
1 'polypeptide(L)'
;MARKYILIILKYSTIGVGEFTCCDRTLWGGTGWEVLASGKPLLQDFHFKDDEFEREYGYKAPPLLGVKKQDDIYTHLIAMMDSPESCKKIGHQAKAWFEEHNGIGLAAQWVQLLSGSTLPPMPQRWQ
;
A
#
# COMPACT_ATOMS: atom_id res chain seq x y z
N MET A 1 -0.46 19.00 -12.59
CA MET A 1 -1.01 19.30 -11.25
C MET A 1 0.12 19.15 -10.23
N ALA A 2 0.25 20.03 -9.24
CA ALA A 2 1.27 19.85 -8.20
C ALA A 2 0.93 18.67 -7.27
N ARG A 3 1.93 17.89 -6.85
CA ARG A 3 1.75 16.66 -6.03
C ARG A 3 0.97 16.89 -4.74
N LYS A 4 1.09 18.07 -4.12
CA LYS A 4 0.30 18.46 -2.93
C LYS A 4 -1.22 18.37 -3.14
N TYR A 5 -1.71 18.59 -4.37
CA TYR A 5 -3.13 18.52 -4.67
C TYR A 5 -3.63 17.07 -4.73
N ILE A 6 -2.78 16.13 -5.16
CA ILE A 6 -3.11 14.69 -5.12
C ILE A 6 -3.35 14.26 -3.68
N LEU A 7 -2.48 14.65 -2.75
CA LEU A 7 -2.65 14.35 -1.32
C LEU A 7 -3.93 14.95 -0.73
N ILE A 8 -4.32 16.16 -1.16
CA ILE A 8 -5.59 16.77 -0.76
C ILE A 8 -6.78 15.97 -1.30
N ILE A 9 -6.74 15.54 -2.57
CA ILE A 9 -7.80 14.72 -3.17
C ILE A 9 -7.91 13.38 -2.44
N LEU A 10 -6.78 12.72 -2.15
CA LEU A 10 -6.76 11.45 -1.41
C LEU A 10 -7.41 11.56 -0.04
N LYS A 11 -7.31 12.70 0.64
CA LYS A 11 -8.01 12.92 1.92
C LYS A 11 -9.52 12.69 1.80
N TYR A 12 -10.11 13.12 0.69
CA TYR A 12 -11.55 13.04 0.43
C TYR A 12 -11.97 11.81 -0.40
N SER A 13 -11.02 11.03 -0.92
CA SER A 13 -11.33 9.81 -1.65
C SER A 13 -11.58 8.63 -0.70
N THR A 14 -12.42 7.69 -1.14
CA THR A 14 -12.64 6.42 -0.45
C THR A 14 -11.59 5.38 -0.86
N ILE A 15 -11.13 5.44 -2.11
CA ILE A 15 -10.25 4.48 -2.75
C ILE A 15 -9.25 5.21 -3.65
N GLY A 16 -8.05 4.65 -3.80
CA GLY A 16 -7.12 4.98 -4.88
C GLY A 16 -7.20 3.91 -5.97
N VAL A 17 -7.29 4.32 -7.23
CA VAL A 17 -7.23 3.43 -8.38
C VAL A 17 -5.97 3.73 -9.15
N GLY A 18 -5.12 2.73 -9.33
CA GLY A 18 -3.89 2.86 -10.09
C GLY A 18 -4.03 2.28 -11.50
N GLU A 19 -2.95 1.68 -11.98
CA GLU A 19 -2.81 1.18 -13.34
C GLU A 19 -3.22 -0.29 -13.43
N PHE A 20 -3.85 -0.65 -14.54
CA PHE A 20 -4.14 -2.04 -14.89
C PHE A 20 -3.28 -2.41 -16.08
N THR A 21 -2.19 -3.13 -15.82
CA THR A 21 -1.25 -3.55 -16.85
C THR A 21 -1.47 -5.03 -17.18
N CYS A 22 -0.86 -5.50 -18.26
CA CYS A 22 -0.83 -6.94 -18.57
C CYS A 22 0.56 -7.52 -18.23
N CYS A 23 1.31 -6.85 -17.36
CA CYS A 23 2.72 -7.11 -17.13
C CYS A 23 2.89 -7.77 -15.77
N ASP A 24 3.37 -9.02 -15.78
CA ASP A 24 3.66 -9.77 -14.56
C ASP A 24 4.62 -9.00 -13.63
N ARG A 25 4.34 -9.08 -12.32
CA ARG A 25 5.16 -8.49 -11.25
C ARG A 25 5.33 -6.97 -11.32
N THR A 26 4.43 -6.27 -12.01
CA THR A 26 4.42 -4.81 -12.00
C THR A 26 3.96 -4.31 -10.64
N LEU A 27 4.81 -3.49 -10.00
CA LEU A 27 4.44 -2.77 -8.79
C LEU A 27 3.63 -1.51 -9.14
N TRP A 28 2.99 -0.95 -8.13
CA TRP A 28 2.40 0.37 -8.25
C TRP A 28 3.46 1.46 -8.39
N GLY A 29 3.13 2.51 -9.16
CA GLY A 29 3.96 3.70 -9.29
C GLY A 29 3.90 4.63 -8.08
N GLY A 30 4.45 5.84 -8.22
CA GLY A 30 4.48 6.87 -7.18
C GLY A 30 3.13 7.15 -6.51
N THR A 31 2.06 7.22 -7.31
CA THR A 31 0.70 7.46 -6.81
C THR A 31 0.21 6.30 -5.93
N GLY A 32 0.59 5.05 -6.19
CA GLY A 32 0.25 3.94 -5.33
C GLY A 32 0.87 4.07 -3.95
N TRP A 33 2.13 4.49 -3.87
CA TRP A 33 2.78 4.80 -2.59
C TRP A 33 2.05 5.88 -1.81
N GLU A 34 1.61 6.94 -2.50
CA GLU A 34 0.82 8.03 -1.89
C GLU A 34 -0.53 7.53 -1.35
N VAL A 35 -1.19 6.59 -2.04
CA VAL A 35 -2.45 5.96 -1.61
C VAL A 35 -2.24 5.11 -0.35
N LEU A 36 -1.23 4.24 -0.35
CA LEU A 36 -0.90 3.38 0.80
C LEU A 36 -0.52 4.21 2.02
N ALA A 37 0.35 5.21 1.86
CA ALA A 37 0.75 6.13 2.92
C ALA A 37 -0.43 6.94 3.49
N SER A 38 -1.42 7.26 2.64
CA SER A 38 -2.65 7.95 3.04
C SER A 38 -3.66 7.05 3.76
N GLY A 39 -3.37 5.75 3.88
CA GLY A 39 -4.27 4.75 4.46
C GLY A 39 -5.55 4.55 3.66
N LYS A 40 -5.44 4.70 2.35
CA LYS A 40 -6.53 4.42 1.43
C LYS A 40 -6.33 3.04 0.81
N PRO A 41 -7.40 2.27 0.60
CA PRO A 41 -7.33 1.03 -0.15
C PRO A 41 -6.92 1.34 -1.59
N LEU A 42 -6.03 0.51 -2.13
CA LEU A 42 -5.51 0.64 -3.49
C LEU A 42 -6.06 -0.49 -4.36
N LEU A 43 -6.82 -0.11 -5.39
CA LEU A 43 -7.24 -0.98 -6.49
C LEU A 43 -6.23 -0.88 -7.61
N GLN A 44 -5.54 -1.98 -7.88
CA GLN A 44 -4.35 -1.99 -8.72
C GLN A 44 -4.15 -3.39 -9.30
N ASP A 45 -3.59 -3.44 -10.50
CA ASP A 45 -3.07 -4.69 -11.04
C ASP A 45 -1.98 -5.28 -10.13
N PHE A 46 -2.16 -6.54 -9.71
CA PHE A 46 -1.22 -7.23 -8.84
C PHE A 46 -1.05 -8.71 -9.26
N HIS A 47 -0.23 -8.92 -10.29
CA HIS A 47 0.15 -10.24 -10.81
C HIS A 47 1.41 -10.81 -10.11
N PHE A 48 1.31 -11.04 -8.79
CA PHE A 48 2.28 -11.88 -8.05
C PHE A 48 1.63 -13.22 -7.69
N LYS A 49 2.41 -14.29 -7.79
CA LYS A 49 2.03 -15.60 -7.21
C LYS A 49 2.23 -15.58 -5.70
N ASP A 50 1.62 -16.55 -5.03
CA ASP A 50 1.80 -16.73 -3.58
C ASP A 50 3.29 -16.80 -3.23
N ASP A 51 3.67 -16.08 -2.19
CA ASP A 51 5.03 -15.94 -1.66
C ASP A 51 6.10 -15.35 -2.62
N GLU A 52 5.74 -15.02 -3.86
CA GLU A 52 6.67 -14.47 -4.84
C GLU A 52 7.16 -13.09 -4.44
N PHE A 53 6.24 -12.23 -3.98
CA PHE A 53 6.58 -10.90 -3.49
C PHE A 53 7.52 -10.98 -2.27
N GLU A 54 7.21 -11.84 -1.31
CA GLU A 54 8.03 -11.99 -0.09
C GLU A 54 9.42 -12.53 -0.40
N ARG A 55 9.54 -13.46 -1.35
CA ARG A 55 10.84 -13.96 -1.81
C ARG A 55 11.69 -12.87 -2.47
N GLU A 56 11.06 -11.95 -3.21
CA GLU A 56 11.77 -10.90 -3.95
C GLU A 56 12.14 -9.70 -3.06
N TYR A 57 11.22 -9.29 -2.18
CA TYR A 57 11.36 -8.06 -1.39
C TYR A 57 11.71 -8.31 0.09
N GLY A 58 11.64 -9.55 0.57
CA GLY A 58 11.98 -9.94 1.95
C GLY A 58 10.90 -9.68 2.99
N TYR A 59 9.70 -9.28 2.56
CA TYR A 59 8.53 -9.05 3.41
C TYR A 59 7.24 -9.25 2.61
N LYS A 60 6.13 -9.52 3.30
CA LYS A 60 4.82 -9.77 2.66
C LYS A 60 4.34 -8.56 1.86
N ALA A 61 3.60 -8.83 0.79
CA ALA A 61 2.91 -7.78 0.04
C ALA A 61 1.95 -6.99 0.95
N PRO A 62 1.70 -5.69 0.66
CA PRO A 62 0.67 -4.96 1.38
C PRO A 62 -0.71 -5.56 1.11
N PRO A 63 -1.67 -5.33 2.02
CA PRO A 63 -3.07 -5.59 1.71
C PRO A 63 -3.53 -4.62 0.62
N LEU A 64 -4.03 -5.18 -0.48
CA LEU A 64 -4.46 -4.47 -1.68
C LEU A 64 -5.79 -5.03 -2.18
N LEU A 65 -6.49 -4.23 -2.99
CA LEU A 65 -7.58 -4.71 -3.84
C LEU A 65 -6.97 -5.13 -5.18
N GLY A 66 -6.33 -6.30 -5.18
CA GLY A 66 -5.62 -6.82 -6.35
C GLY A 66 -6.57 -7.14 -7.50
N VAL A 67 -6.25 -6.69 -8.70
CA VAL A 67 -7.01 -6.91 -9.92
C VAL A 67 -6.19 -7.77 -10.88
N LYS A 68 -6.76 -8.88 -11.34
CA LYS A 68 -6.16 -9.76 -12.37
C LYS A 68 -7.02 -9.80 -13.64
N LYS A 69 -8.30 -9.48 -13.50
CA LYS A 69 -9.29 -9.38 -14.58
C LYS A 69 -10.36 -8.34 -14.25
N GLN A 70 -11.11 -7.92 -15.27
CA GLN A 70 -12.17 -6.92 -15.13
C GLN A 70 -13.21 -7.26 -14.05
N ASP A 71 -13.57 -8.54 -13.91
CA ASP A 71 -14.54 -8.97 -12.88
C ASP A 71 -14.09 -8.65 -11.45
N ASP A 72 -12.78 -8.60 -11.21
CA ASP A 72 -12.25 -8.31 -9.88
C ASP A 72 -12.54 -6.85 -9.51
N ILE A 73 -12.49 -5.93 -10.47
CA ILE A 73 -12.88 -4.52 -10.27
C ILE A 73 -14.32 -4.45 -9.80
N TYR A 74 -15.23 -5.12 -10.52
CA TYR A 74 -16.65 -5.16 -10.15
C TYR A 74 -16.84 -5.74 -8.75
N THR A 75 -16.21 -6.89 -8.48
CA THR A 75 -16.33 -7.61 -7.20
C THR A 75 -15.85 -6.74 -6.04
N HIS A 76 -14.69 -6.09 -6.18
CA HIS A 76 -14.14 -5.19 -5.15
C HIS A 76 -15.07 -4.00 -4.91
N LEU A 77 -15.57 -3.35 -5.96
CA LEU A 77 -16.46 -2.19 -5.83
C LEU A 77 -17.79 -2.55 -5.15
N ILE A 78 -18.38 -3.71 -5.47
CA ILE A 78 -19.58 -4.20 -4.79
C ILE A 78 -19.29 -4.52 -3.33
N ALA A 79 -18.21 -5.24 -3.03
CA ALA A 79 -17.82 -5.56 -1.65
C ALA A 79 -17.58 -4.30 -0.80
N MET A 80 -17.07 -3.23 -1.43
CA MET A 80 -16.91 -1.93 -0.77
C MET A 80 -18.23 -1.24 -0.46
N MET A 81 -19.24 -1.38 -1.33
CA MET A 81 -20.59 -0.87 -1.08
C MET A 81 -21.28 -1.66 0.04
N ASP A 82 -21.16 -2.98 0.02
CA ASP A 82 -21.82 -3.87 0.98
C ASP A 82 -21.12 -3.85 2.35
N SER A 83 -19.82 -3.56 2.39
CA SER A 83 -19.02 -3.55 3.62
C SER A 83 -17.97 -2.43 3.65
N PRO A 84 -18.39 -1.16 3.82
CA PRO A 84 -17.48 -0.01 3.84
C PRO A 84 -16.41 -0.09 4.93
N GLU A 85 -16.71 -0.69 6.08
CA GLU A 85 -15.77 -0.83 7.19
C GLU A 85 -14.64 -1.82 6.89
N SER A 86 -14.93 -2.92 6.18
CA SER A 86 -13.92 -3.87 5.70
C SER A 86 -12.94 -3.18 4.74
N CYS A 87 -13.45 -2.29 3.89
CA CYS A 87 -12.64 -1.51 2.97
C CYS A 87 -11.72 -0.51 3.70
N LYS A 88 -12.24 0.21 4.70
CA LYS A 88 -11.42 1.07 5.56
C LYS A 88 -10.33 0.30 6.29
N LYS A 89 -10.65 -0.92 6.76
CA LYS A 89 -9.68 -1.81 7.42
C LYS A 89 -8.49 -2.14 6.50
N ILE A 90 -8.74 -2.44 5.22
CA ILE A 90 -7.68 -2.66 4.23
C ILE A 90 -6.78 -1.42 4.12
N GLY A 91 -7.37 -0.23 4.01
CA GLY A 91 -6.62 1.03 3.97
C GLY A 91 -5.76 1.26 5.22
N HIS A 92 -6.30 1.01 6.42
CA HIS A 92 -5.53 1.14 7.67
C HIS A 92 -4.37 0.14 7.73
N GLN A 93 -4.61 -1.12 7.35
CA GLN A 93 -3.56 -2.14 7.32
C GLN A 93 -2.49 -1.81 6.27
N ALA A 94 -2.89 -1.27 5.11
CA ALA A 94 -1.98 -0.81 4.07
C ALA A 94 -1.08 0.34 4.56
N LYS A 95 -1.63 1.27 5.36
CA LYS A 95 -0.83 2.31 5.99
C LYS A 95 0.16 1.77 7.01
N ALA A 96 -0.29 0.87 7.89
CA ALA A 96 0.59 0.26 8.88
C ALA A 96 1.76 -0.45 8.21
N TRP A 97 1.45 -1.25 7.18
CA TRP A 97 2.44 -1.90 6.33
C TRP A 97 3.40 -0.89 5.65
N PHE A 98 2.86 0.22 5.14
CA PHE A 98 3.68 1.26 4.51
C PHE A 98 4.65 1.86 5.52
N GLU A 99 4.18 2.26 6.70
CA GLU A 99 5.03 2.85 7.74
C GLU A 99 6.13 1.89 8.21
N GLU A 100 5.84 0.60 8.27
CA GLU A 100 6.80 -0.44 8.64
C GLU A 100 7.91 -0.63 7.59
N HIS A 101 7.54 -0.74 6.31
CA HIS A 101 8.48 -1.18 5.27
C HIS A 101 9.00 -0.08 4.34
N ASN A 102 8.27 1.03 4.20
CA ASN A 102 8.55 2.08 3.22
C ASN A 102 8.45 3.52 3.78
N GLY A 103 7.91 3.69 4.99
CA GLY A 103 7.80 4.94 5.71
C GLY A 103 8.88 5.08 6.78
N ILE A 104 8.45 5.34 8.03
CA ILE A 104 9.38 5.58 9.14
C ILE A 104 10.32 4.40 9.43
N GLY A 105 9.87 3.16 9.23
CA GLY A 105 10.69 1.96 9.43
C GLY A 105 11.86 1.89 8.46
N LEU A 106 11.64 2.18 7.18
CA LEU A 106 12.72 2.27 6.19
C LEU A 106 13.67 3.43 6.48
N ALA A 107 13.12 4.59 6.86
CA ALA A 107 13.94 5.74 7.24
C ALA A 107 14.87 5.43 8.42
N ALA A 108 14.38 4.68 9.42
CA ALA A 108 15.18 4.25 10.55
C ALA A 108 16.34 3.33 10.13
N GLN A 109 16.10 2.40 9.20
CA GLN A 109 17.16 1.54 8.63
C GLN A 109 18.23 2.35 7.91
N TRP A 110 17.85 3.37 7.15
CA TRP A 110 18.81 4.28 6.51
C TRP A 110 19.65 5.06 7.52
N VAL A 111 19.03 5.62 8.56
CA VAL A 111 19.75 6.31 9.64
C VAL A 111 20.72 5.35 10.34
N GLN A 112 20.31 4.10 10.56
CA GLN A 112 21.16 3.06 11.14
C GLN A 112 22.39 2.81 10.27
N LEU A 113 22.18 2.56 8.98
CA LEU A 113 23.25 2.28 8.02
C LEU A 113 24.26 3.43 7.94
N LEU A 114 23.77 4.68 7.96
CA LEU A 114 24.61 5.87 7.84
C LEU A 114 25.33 6.24 9.14
N SER A 115 24.76 5.90 10.30
CA SER A 115 25.34 6.23 11.61
C SER A 115 26.26 5.16 12.18
N GLY A 116 26.20 3.92 11.67
CA GLY A 116 26.94 2.78 12.23
C GLY A 116 26.42 2.29 13.59
N SER A 117 25.24 2.74 14.02
CA SER A 117 24.62 2.41 15.31
C SER A 117 23.68 1.19 15.20
N THR A 118 23.29 0.57 16.32
CA THR A 118 22.15 -0.38 16.40
C THR A 118 20.83 0.38 16.66
N LEU A 119 19.71 -0.08 16.07
CA LEU A 119 18.39 0.59 16.17
C LEU A 119 17.85 0.64 17.63
N PRO A 120 17.26 1.77 18.06
CA PRO A 120 16.35 1.77 19.21
C PRO A 120 15.05 1.02 18.86
N PRO A 121 14.37 0.40 19.84
CA PRO A 121 13.12 -0.32 19.61
C PRO A 121 12.03 0.61 19.01
N MET A 122 11.21 0.07 18.10
CA MET A 122 10.13 0.82 17.48
C MET A 122 9.15 1.38 18.53
N PRO A 123 8.66 2.63 18.36
CA PRO A 123 7.70 3.21 19.29
C PRO A 123 6.38 2.45 19.26
N GLN A 124 5.92 1.99 20.42
CA GLN A 124 4.67 1.23 20.66
C GLN A 124 3.36 1.91 20.20
N ARG A 125 3.42 3.13 19.66
CA ARG A 125 2.23 3.95 19.36
C ARG A 125 1.38 3.49 18.17
N TRP A 126 1.76 2.42 17.49
CA TRP A 126 1.13 1.96 16.24
C TRP A 126 0.72 0.47 16.24
N GLN A 127 0.65 -0.16 17.42
CA GLN A 127 -0.02 -1.46 17.63
C GLN A 127 -1.45 -1.22 18.11
#